data_AF-A0A9E5L0V3-F1
#
_entry.id   AF-A0A9E5L0V3-F1
#
_cell.length_a   1.000
_cell.length_b   1.000
_cell.length_c   1.000
_cell.angle_alpha   90.00
_cell.angle_beta   90.00
_cell.angle_gamma   90.00
#
_symmetry.space_group_name_H-M   'P 1'
#
loop_
_entity.id
_entity.type
_entity.pdbx_description
1 polymer ?
#
loop_
_entity_poly.entity_id
_entity_poly.type
_entity_poly.pdbx_seq_one_letter_code
_entity_poly.pdbx_strand_id
1 'polypeptide(L)'
;METIQEIKQTKTEDITKSLNLSMNKITDVARFETNKQTNETVRKNIDMLSQPTKATTPAERQKFMNIRTELFNRTIKEDKVARQILSSISSSRTEMNTKKEELLKTVPHSAPQTTSYKVNIANDKVTSMNTTLVNTISSNTSVMQTIAQTSQSSMQQIQTVLNSYKTNIAKAPAQILTNITKETGVATTTVQSIIKAVAVTIKNNKEMVKTVAEKEKMKVEDVARVIQTQTPLVAEPERTIEQSVTIPPNVSIEDYEEVKKMWTQQYEKGEVPTSENITSREQWVDQDIVFITNTLNKLLSSDDKLRQEGIDDLAYILPIFLINSLKGEELVVYLKAKI
;
A
#
# COMPACT_ATOMS: atom_id res chain seq x y z
N MET A 1 16.27 34.39 17.91
CA MET A 1 15.15 34.59 16.96
C MET A 1 15.79 34.84 15.62
N GLU A 2 15.53 34.02 14.61
CA GLU A 2 15.97 34.37 13.25
C GLU A 2 15.24 35.64 12.83
N THR A 3 15.97 36.71 12.56
CA THR A 3 15.38 37.96 12.08
C THR A 3 14.88 37.79 10.64
N ILE A 4 13.88 38.58 10.21
CA ILE A 4 13.45 38.60 8.79
C ILE A 4 14.66 38.81 7.86
N GLN A 5 15.63 39.59 8.31
CA GLN A 5 16.82 39.93 7.56
C GLN A 5 17.77 38.73 7.41
N GLU A 6 17.94 37.92 8.45
CA GLU A 6 18.65 36.64 8.37
C GLU A 6 17.96 35.69 7.38
N ILE A 7 16.63 35.51 7.49
CA ILE A 7 15.87 34.61 6.61
C ILE A 7 16.02 35.02 5.13
N LYS A 8 16.02 36.31 4.82
CA LYS A 8 16.22 36.83 3.45
C LYS A 8 17.59 36.53 2.87
N GLN A 9 18.62 36.44 3.71
CA GLN A 9 19.99 36.17 3.29
C GLN A 9 20.30 34.67 3.20
N THR A 10 19.53 33.84 3.91
CA THR A 10 19.68 32.38 3.94
C THR A 10 19.15 31.73 2.67
N LYS A 11 19.85 30.75 2.11
CA LYS A 11 19.37 29.97 0.94
C LYS A 11 18.16 29.12 1.30
N THR A 12 17.33 28.78 0.32
CA THR A 12 16.07 28.05 0.57
C THR A 12 16.36 26.66 1.15
N GLU A 13 17.42 26.01 0.69
CA GLU A 13 17.88 24.72 1.20
C GLU A 13 18.28 24.79 2.67
N ASP A 14 18.89 25.90 3.11
CA ASP A 14 19.32 26.10 4.48
C ASP A 14 18.14 26.39 5.42
N ILE A 15 17.10 27.07 4.92
CA ILE A 15 15.79 27.19 5.60
C ILE A 15 15.15 25.80 5.78
N THR A 16 15.14 24.98 4.72
CA THR A 16 14.57 23.62 4.77
C THR A 16 15.31 22.75 5.78
N LYS A 17 16.65 22.84 5.83
CA LYS A 17 17.48 22.13 6.81
C LYS A 17 17.22 22.61 8.24
N SER A 18 17.10 23.92 8.48
CA SER A 18 16.84 24.45 9.82
C SER A 18 15.47 24.06 10.38
N LEU A 19 14.54 23.70 9.49
CA LEU A 19 13.22 23.14 9.82
C LEU A 19 13.19 21.60 9.88
N ASN A 20 14.33 20.92 9.70
CA ASN A 20 14.44 19.46 9.61
C ASN A 20 13.58 18.83 8.50
N LEU A 21 13.35 19.56 7.40
CA LEU A 21 12.48 19.11 6.31
C LEU A 21 13.25 18.47 5.14
N SER A 22 14.59 18.50 5.16
CA SER A 22 15.43 17.94 4.11
C SER A 22 15.62 16.44 4.34
N MET A 23 14.96 15.62 3.50
CA MET A 23 14.95 14.16 3.53
C MET A 23 15.07 13.64 2.10
N ASN A 24 16.29 13.40 1.64
CA ASN A 24 16.56 13.11 0.23
C ASN A 24 16.55 11.62 -0.10
N LYS A 25 16.39 10.76 0.91
CA LYS A 25 16.43 9.31 0.80
C LYS A 25 15.29 8.66 1.58
N ILE A 26 14.95 7.43 1.18
CA ILE A 26 14.01 6.60 1.93
C ILE A 26 14.46 6.29 3.36
N THR A 27 15.77 6.31 3.64
CA THR A 27 16.34 6.18 4.99
C THR A 27 16.06 7.38 5.88
N ASP A 28 16.02 8.59 5.32
CA ASP A 28 15.64 9.81 6.04
C ASP A 28 14.14 9.76 6.41
N VAL A 29 13.30 9.26 5.50
CA VAL A 29 11.87 9.05 5.75
C VAL A 29 11.65 8.02 6.86
N ALA A 30 12.37 6.88 6.82
CA ALA A 30 12.31 5.87 7.86
C ALA A 30 12.72 6.44 9.22
N ARG A 31 13.80 7.24 9.26
CA ARG A 31 14.25 7.91 10.48
C ARG A 31 13.20 8.90 11.00
N PHE A 32 12.54 9.64 10.12
CA PHE A 32 11.44 10.53 10.48
C PHE A 32 10.27 9.77 11.10
N GLU A 33 9.87 8.62 10.55
CA GLU A 33 8.75 7.85 11.08
C GLU A 33 9.08 7.08 12.37
N THR A 34 10.28 6.50 12.46
CA THR A 34 10.67 5.64 13.60
C THR A 34 11.23 6.42 14.78
N ASN A 35 11.69 7.67 14.59
CA ASN A 35 12.15 8.52 15.68
C ASN A 35 11.06 9.50 16.14
N LYS A 36 10.48 9.24 17.32
CA LYS A 36 9.39 10.04 17.91
C LYS A 36 9.68 11.54 17.96
N GLN A 37 10.84 11.95 18.47
CA GLN A 37 11.20 13.36 18.59
C GLN A 37 11.33 14.05 17.22
N THR A 38 11.94 13.36 16.26
CA THR A 38 12.07 13.84 14.88
C THR A 38 10.69 13.96 14.23
N ASN A 39 9.84 12.95 14.39
CA ASN A 39 8.48 12.93 13.89
C ASN A 39 7.67 14.13 14.39
N GLU A 40 7.62 14.31 15.71
CA GLU A 40 6.88 15.40 16.36
C GLU A 40 7.40 16.78 15.93
N THR A 41 8.73 16.95 15.88
CA THR A 41 9.35 18.21 15.46
C THR A 41 9.03 18.56 14.02
N VAL A 42 9.18 17.59 13.11
CA VAL A 42 8.93 17.81 11.67
C VAL A 42 7.46 18.05 11.40
N ARG A 43 6.55 17.27 12.00
CA ARG A 43 5.09 17.50 11.90
C ARG A 43 4.71 18.87 12.41
N LYS A 44 5.21 19.27 13.59
CA LYS A 44 4.98 20.61 14.14
C LYS A 44 5.46 21.70 13.18
N ASN A 45 6.65 21.54 12.59
CA ASN A 45 7.19 22.52 11.65
C ASN A 45 6.36 22.62 10.37
N ILE A 46 5.91 21.49 9.80
CA ILE A 46 5.03 21.45 8.62
C ILE A 46 3.69 22.12 8.93
N ASP A 47 3.08 21.80 10.07
CA ASP A 47 1.81 22.38 10.50
C ASP A 47 1.92 23.89 10.72
N MET A 48 2.99 24.34 11.38
CA MET A 48 3.24 25.76 11.61
C MET A 48 3.59 26.50 10.32
N LEU A 49 4.26 25.86 9.36
CA LEU A 49 4.54 26.47 8.07
C LEU A 49 3.26 26.55 7.21
N SER A 50 2.40 25.54 7.28
CA SER A 50 1.09 25.50 6.61
C SER A 50 0.10 26.51 7.23
N GLN A 51 0.10 26.65 8.55
CA GLN A 51 -0.81 27.54 9.30
C GLN A 51 -0.09 28.20 10.48
N PRO A 52 0.69 29.28 10.25
CA PRO A 52 1.47 29.94 11.30
C PRO A 52 0.64 30.43 12.51
N THR A 53 -0.64 30.71 12.30
CA THR A 53 -1.57 31.18 13.35
C THR A 53 -1.82 30.13 14.44
N LYS A 54 -1.60 28.84 14.16
CA LYS A 54 -1.68 27.75 15.16
C LYS A 54 -0.58 27.80 16.22
N ALA A 55 0.48 28.58 16.01
CA ALA A 55 1.54 28.71 16.99
C ALA A 55 1.02 29.35 18.29
N THR A 56 1.37 28.72 19.41
CA THR A 56 0.96 29.12 20.77
C THR A 56 1.68 30.38 21.23
N THR A 57 2.95 30.53 20.86
CA THR A 57 3.75 31.71 21.22
C THR A 57 3.79 32.75 20.09
N PRO A 58 3.75 34.06 20.41
CA PRO A 58 3.90 35.12 19.42
C PRO A 58 5.22 35.03 18.63
N ALA A 59 6.30 34.60 19.29
CA ALA A 59 7.61 34.46 18.66
C ALA A 59 7.64 33.36 17.59
N GLU A 60 7.09 32.17 17.88
CA GLU A 60 6.97 31.09 16.88
C GLU A 60 6.06 31.51 15.73
N ARG A 61 4.90 32.13 16.04
CA ARG A 61 3.98 32.64 15.02
C ARG A 61 4.69 33.58 14.05
N GLN A 62 5.43 34.55 14.60
CA GLN A 62 6.18 35.51 13.78
C GLN A 62 7.26 34.82 12.95
N LYS A 63 8.02 33.87 13.54
CA LYS A 63 9.03 33.09 12.82
C LYS A 63 8.44 32.40 11.59
N PHE A 64 7.37 31.61 11.76
CA PHE A 64 6.78 30.87 10.65
C PHE A 64 6.03 31.76 9.66
N MET A 65 5.45 32.89 10.09
CA MET A 65 4.92 33.90 9.17
C MET A 65 6.02 34.50 8.29
N ASN A 66 7.18 34.81 8.88
CA ASN A 66 8.33 35.36 8.14
C ASN A 66 8.86 34.36 7.12
N ILE A 67 9.08 33.10 7.54
CA ILE A 67 9.55 32.03 6.66
C ILE A 67 8.56 31.82 5.51
N ARG A 68 7.26 31.66 5.81
CA ARG A 68 6.23 31.45 4.78
C ARG A 68 6.16 32.61 3.80
N THR A 69 6.20 33.85 4.29
CA THR A 69 6.20 35.05 3.44
C THR A 69 7.42 35.08 2.53
N GLU A 70 8.59 34.72 3.05
CA GLU A 70 9.81 34.67 2.25
C GLU A 70 9.75 33.55 1.19
N LEU A 71 9.29 32.34 1.54
CA LEU A 71 9.10 31.27 0.56
C LEU A 71 8.13 31.68 -0.56
N PHE A 72 7.09 32.45 -0.23
CA PHE A 72 6.15 32.97 -1.22
C PHE A 72 6.83 33.97 -2.17
N ASN A 73 7.60 34.91 -1.61
CA ASN A 73 8.39 35.87 -2.40
C ASN A 73 9.40 35.16 -3.32
N ARG A 74 10.01 34.07 -2.87
CA ARG A 74 10.93 33.26 -3.68
C ARG A 74 10.23 32.48 -4.78
N THR A 75 9.00 32.03 -4.53
CA THR A 75 8.16 31.37 -5.54
C THR A 75 7.84 32.31 -6.71
N ILE A 76 7.58 33.60 -6.43
CA ILE A 76 7.43 34.66 -7.44
C ILE A 76 8.71 34.85 -8.25
N LYS A 77 9.87 34.71 -7.62
CA LYS A 77 11.20 34.74 -8.27
C LYS A 77 11.62 33.39 -8.87
N GLU A 78 10.67 32.50 -9.12
CA GLU A 78 10.88 31.18 -9.75
C GLU A 78 11.80 30.22 -8.99
N ASP A 79 11.99 30.40 -7.68
CA ASP A 79 12.66 29.43 -6.83
C ASP A 79 11.84 28.12 -6.78
N LYS A 80 12.39 27.08 -7.40
CA LYS A 80 11.74 25.77 -7.52
C LYS A 80 11.59 25.07 -6.16
N VAL A 81 12.57 25.22 -5.27
CA VAL A 81 12.55 24.59 -3.94
C VAL A 81 11.48 25.26 -3.09
N ALA A 82 11.41 26.60 -3.11
CA ALA A 82 10.39 27.33 -2.37
C ALA A 82 8.97 27.01 -2.88
N ARG A 83 8.81 26.93 -4.21
CA ARG A 83 7.54 26.51 -4.85
C ARG A 83 7.16 25.09 -4.44
N GLN A 84 8.11 24.16 -4.41
CA GLN A 84 7.86 22.78 -4.02
C GLN A 84 7.42 22.70 -2.55
N ILE A 85 8.09 23.41 -1.64
CA ILE A 85 7.71 23.44 -0.22
C ILE A 85 6.29 23.96 -0.05
N LEU A 86 5.98 25.13 -0.62
CA LEU A 86 4.66 25.76 -0.43
C LEU A 86 3.52 24.94 -1.04
N SER A 87 3.72 24.36 -2.22
CA SER A 87 2.71 23.50 -2.86
C SER A 87 2.46 22.20 -2.07
N SER A 88 3.51 21.63 -1.48
CA SER A 88 3.45 20.39 -0.69
C SER A 88 2.72 20.54 0.66
N ILE A 89 2.64 21.76 1.18
CA ILE A 89 1.96 22.10 2.45
C ILE A 89 0.70 22.95 2.24
N SER A 90 0.31 23.15 0.96
CA SER A 90 -0.81 23.98 0.58
C SER A 90 -2.11 23.41 1.12
N SER A 91 -2.96 24.28 1.66
CA SER A 91 -4.34 23.92 2.01
C SER A 91 -5.26 23.86 0.79
N SER A 92 -4.77 24.26 -0.39
CA SER A 92 -5.53 24.18 -1.63
C SER A 92 -5.66 22.75 -2.11
N ARG A 93 -6.90 22.26 -2.20
CA ARG A 93 -7.18 20.90 -2.67
C ARG A 93 -6.72 20.67 -4.11
N THR A 94 -6.81 21.69 -4.98
CA THR A 94 -6.40 21.58 -6.38
C THR A 94 -4.89 21.44 -6.53
N GLU A 95 -4.12 22.23 -5.77
CA GLU A 95 -2.66 22.19 -5.77
C GLU A 95 -2.15 20.87 -5.20
N MET A 96 -2.74 20.42 -4.09
CA MET A 96 -2.43 19.13 -3.49
C MET A 96 -2.74 17.96 -4.44
N ASN A 97 -3.90 17.98 -5.11
CA ASN A 97 -4.25 16.94 -6.09
C ASN A 97 -3.27 16.91 -7.27
N THR A 98 -2.84 18.08 -7.76
CA THR A 98 -1.84 18.16 -8.83
C THR A 98 -0.52 17.50 -8.41
N LYS A 99 -0.07 17.74 -7.16
CA LYS A 99 1.13 17.11 -6.62
C LYS A 99 1.01 15.61 -6.41
N LYS A 100 -0.16 15.13 -5.97
CA LYS A 100 -0.46 13.70 -5.89
C LYS A 100 -0.42 13.04 -7.27
N GLU A 101 -0.99 13.68 -8.29
CA GLU A 101 -0.94 13.19 -9.67
C GLU A 101 0.51 13.16 -10.23
N GLU A 102 1.32 14.19 -9.96
CA GLU A 102 2.75 14.19 -10.32
C GLU A 102 3.50 13.01 -9.69
N LEU A 103 3.26 12.74 -8.40
CA LEU A 103 3.84 11.61 -7.70
C LEU A 103 3.37 10.27 -8.29
N LEU A 104 2.07 10.12 -8.55
CA LEU A 104 1.49 8.91 -9.15
C LEU A 104 2.05 8.58 -10.52
N LYS A 105 2.37 9.59 -11.35
CA LYS A 105 3.00 9.36 -12.66
C LYS A 105 4.35 8.63 -12.56
N THR A 106 5.02 8.75 -11.42
CA THR A 106 6.31 8.10 -11.15
C THR A 106 6.17 6.79 -10.37
N VAL A 107 4.96 6.41 -9.95
CA VAL A 107 4.70 5.07 -9.41
C VAL A 107 4.80 4.08 -10.57
N PRO A 108 5.58 2.99 -10.42
CA PRO A 108 5.70 1.98 -11.46
C PRO A 108 4.31 1.41 -11.74
N HIS A 109 3.90 1.45 -13.01
CA HIS A 109 2.74 0.70 -13.44
C HIS A 109 3.17 -0.77 -13.47
N SER A 110 2.93 -1.51 -12.39
CA SER A 110 2.94 -2.96 -12.53
C SER A 110 1.78 -3.29 -13.47
N ALA A 111 2.07 -3.88 -14.63
CA ALA A 111 1.02 -4.59 -15.36
C ALA A 111 0.31 -5.47 -14.33
N PRO A 112 -1.04 -5.45 -14.25
CA PRO A 112 -1.75 -6.22 -13.25
C PRO A 112 -1.24 -7.64 -13.39
N GLN A 113 -0.60 -8.16 -12.33
CA GLN A 113 -0.12 -9.54 -12.32
C GLN A 113 -1.33 -10.43 -12.14
N THR A 114 -2.20 -10.44 -13.15
CA THR A 114 -3.24 -11.43 -13.28
C THR A 114 -2.56 -12.76 -13.53
N THR A 115 -3.17 -13.81 -13.02
CA THR A 115 -2.76 -15.19 -13.26
C THR A 115 -2.58 -15.44 -14.76
N SER A 116 -3.42 -14.83 -15.61
CA SER A 116 -3.36 -14.85 -17.07
C SER A 116 -2.00 -14.47 -17.64
N TYR A 117 -1.36 -13.41 -17.14
CA TYR A 117 -0.02 -13.00 -17.58
C TYR A 117 1.07 -13.99 -17.12
N LYS A 118 0.96 -14.52 -15.90
CA LYS A 118 1.94 -15.47 -15.35
C LYS A 118 1.89 -16.86 -16.00
N VAL A 119 0.71 -17.31 -16.41
CA VAL A 119 0.50 -18.64 -16.99
C VAL A 119 0.34 -18.63 -18.52
N ASN A 120 0.34 -17.44 -19.14
CA ASN A 120 0.12 -17.22 -20.56
C ASN A 120 -1.21 -17.81 -21.06
N ILE A 121 -2.30 -17.51 -20.36
CA ILE A 121 -3.67 -17.97 -20.66
C ILE A 121 -4.59 -16.75 -20.69
N ALA A 122 -5.51 -16.68 -21.66
CA ALA A 122 -6.44 -15.56 -21.77
C ALA A 122 -7.31 -15.36 -20.50
N ASN A 123 -7.61 -14.11 -20.16
CA ASN A 123 -8.25 -13.75 -18.89
C ASN A 123 -9.71 -14.24 -18.77
N ASP A 124 -10.44 -14.18 -19.88
CA ASP A 124 -11.76 -14.78 -20.03
C ASP A 124 -11.71 -16.30 -19.79
N LYS A 125 -10.66 -16.96 -20.26
CA LYS A 125 -10.48 -18.40 -20.07
C LYS A 125 -10.15 -18.77 -18.63
N VAL A 126 -9.32 -17.99 -17.96
CA VAL A 126 -9.06 -18.11 -16.52
C VAL A 126 -10.35 -17.89 -15.70
N THR A 127 -11.16 -16.90 -16.08
CA THR A 127 -12.43 -16.58 -15.41
C THR A 127 -13.46 -17.71 -15.57
N SER A 128 -13.61 -18.23 -16.80
CA SER A 128 -14.47 -19.39 -17.10
C SER A 128 -14.04 -20.61 -16.30
N MET A 129 -12.74 -20.91 -16.30
CA MET A 129 -12.20 -22.07 -15.59
C MET A 129 -12.45 -22.00 -14.08
N ASN A 130 -12.22 -20.85 -13.45
CA ASN A 130 -12.53 -20.66 -12.03
C ASN A 130 -14.03 -20.79 -11.74
N THR A 131 -14.88 -20.29 -12.63
CA THR A 131 -16.34 -20.45 -12.51
C THR A 131 -16.74 -21.92 -12.55
N THR A 132 -16.20 -22.68 -13.50
CA THR A 132 -16.42 -24.13 -13.63
C THR A 132 -15.90 -24.88 -12.41
N LEU A 133 -14.74 -24.49 -11.89
CA LEU A 133 -14.15 -25.05 -10.68
C LEU A 133 -15.04 -24.83 -9.45
N VAL A 134 -15.48 -23.58 -9.22
CA VAL A 134 -16.40 -23.23 -8.11
C VAL A 134 -17.69 -24.04 -8.23
N ASN A 135 -18.31 -24.09 -9.41
CA ASN A 135 -19.54 -24.85 -9.61
C ASN A 135 -19.33 -26.35 -9.33
N THR A 136 -18.20 -26.92 -9.77
CA THR A 136 -17.86 -28.34 -9.55
C THR A 136 -17.72 -28.64 -8.06
N ILE A 137 -17.05 -27.76 -7.30
CA ILE A 137 -16.90 -27.87 -5.85
C ILE A 137 -18.25 -27.75 -5.15
N SER A 138 -19.01 -26.70 -5.42
CA SER A 138 -20.31 -26.47 -4.79
C SER A 138 -21.33 -27.58 -5.06
N SER A 139 -21.20 -28.28 -6.19
CA SER A 139 -22.04 -29.45 -6.51
C SER A 139 -21.58 -30.77 -5.87
N ASN A 140 -20.39 -30.81 -5.26
CA ASN A 140 -19.81 -32.03 -4.69
C ASN A 140 -19.78 -31.95 -3.17
N THR A 141 -20.77 -32.59 -2.53
CA THR A 141 -20.94 -32.59 -1.07
C THR A 141 -19.72 -33.13 -0.31
N SER A 142 -19.07 -34.18 -0.83
CA SER A 142 -17.90 -34.77 -0.17
C SER A 142 -16.71 -33.81 -0.14
N VAL A 143 -16.48 -33.09 -1.25
CA VAL A 143 -15.43 -32.07 -1.36
C VAL A 143 -15.72 -30.88 -0.45
N MET A 144 -16.98 -30.43 -0.43
CA MET A 144 -17.40 -29.34 0.47
C MET A 144 -17.20 -29.70 1.95
N GLN A 145 -17.45 -30.96 2.33
CA GLN A 145 -17.17 -31.45 3.69
C GLN A 145 -15.67 -31.45 4.01
N THR A 146 -14.81 -31.89 3.07
CA THR A 146 -13.36 -31.83 3.25
C THR A 146 -12.87 -30.39 3.43
N ILE A 147 -13.41 -29.45 2.66
CA ILE A 147 -13.09 -28.03 2.79
C ILE A 147 -13.54 -27.52 4.16
N ALA A 148 -14.76 -27.84 4.60
CA ALA A 148 -15.29 -27.46 5.92
C ALA A 148 -14.41 -27.93 7.07
N GLN A 149 -13.93 -29.18 7.01
CA GLN A 149 -13.01 -29.73 8.00
C GLN A 149 -11.66 -29.02 7.98
N THR A 150 -11.11 -28.78 6.78
CA THR A 150 -9.77 -28.19 6.61
C THR A 150 -9.73 -26.72 6.98
N SER A 151 -10.78 -25.95 6.63
CA SER A 151 -10.87 -24.51 6.91
C SER A 151 -11.55 -24.18 8.23
N GLN A 152 -12.01 -25.20 8.97
CA GLN A 152 -12.79 -25.04 10.21
C GLN A 152 -13.98 -24.07 10.03
N SER A 153 -14.66 -24.16 8.88
CA SER A 153 -15.74 -23.25 8.50
C SER A 153 -17.04 -24.01 8.25
N SER A 154 -18.18 -23.35 8.43
CA SER A 154 -19.46 -23.99 8.12
C SER A 154 -19.66 -24.14 6.61
N MET A 155 -20.43 -25.16 6.22
CA MET A 155 -20.81 -25.38 4.82
C MET A 155 -21.48 -24.15 4.18
N GLN A 156 -22.29 -23.43 4.96
CA GLN A 156 -22.96 -22.21 4.51
C GLN A 156 -21.95 -21.07 4.28
N GLN A 157 -21.00 -20.88 5.18
CA GLN A 157 -19.93 -19.88 4.99
C GLN A 157 -19.10 -20.18 3.74
N ILE A 158 -18.74 -21.45 3.53
CA ILE A 158 -18.00 -21.88 2.33
C ILE A 158 -18.81 -21.58 1.07
N GLN A 159 -20.10 -21.92 1.05
CA GLN A 159 -20.95 -21.67 -0.12
C GLN A 159 -21.05 -20.19 -0.46
N THR A 160 -21.24 -19.33 0.55
CA THR A 160 -21.31 -17.87 0.37
C THR A 160 -19.98 -17.29 -0.13
N VAL A 161 -18.86 -17.73 0.45
CA VAL A 161 -17.51 -17.31 0.03
C VAL A 161 -17.20 -17.75 -1.40
N LEU A 162 -17.49 -18.99 -1.76
CA LEU A 162 -17.28 -19.50 -3.13
C LEU A 162 -18.14 -18.76 -4.16
N ASN A 163 -19.39 -18.46 -3.82
CA ASN A 163 -20.29 -17.69 -4.69
C ASN A 163 -19.78 -16.26 -4.90
N SER A 164 -19.32 -15.58 -3.84
CA SER A 164 -18.73 -14.24 -3.94
C SER A 164 -17.36 -14.27 -4.66
N TYR A 165 -16.55 -15.31 -4.47
CA TYR A 165 -15.31 -15.50 -5.22
C TYR A 165 -15.58 -15.61 -6.72
N LYS A 166 -16.60 -16.38 -7.12
CA LYS A 166 -17.02 -16.51 -8.52
C LYS A 166 -17.43 -15.16 -9.14
N THR A 167 -18.12 -14.29 -8.41
CA THR A 167 -18.52 -12.96 -8.93
C THR A 167 -17.37 -11.96 -8.97
N ASN A 168 -16.36 -12.14 -8.11
CA ASN A 168 -15.23 -11.22 -7.97
C ASN A 168 -13.96 -11.68 -8.72
N ILE A 169 -13.88 -12.91 -9.21
CA ILE A 169 -12.68 -13.53 -9.82
C ILE A 169 -12.02 -12.70 -10.93
N ALA A 170 -12.81 -11.93 -11.68
CA ALA A 170 -12.33 -11.12 -12.79
C ALA A 170 -11.75 -9.76 -12.35
N LYS A 171 -11.92 -9.39 -11.08
CA LYS A 171 -11.38 -8.16 -10.49
C LYS A 171 -9.90 -8.33 -10.16
N ALA A 172 -9.24 -7.24 -9.80
CA ALA A 172 -7.84 -7.28 -9.38
C ALA A 172 -7.67 -8.22 -8.15
N PRO A 173 -6.63 -9.07 -8.10
CA PRO A 173 -6.44 -10.03 -7.00
C PRO A 173 -6.53 -9.42 -5.59
N ALA A 174 -5.95 -8.23 -5.44
CA ALA A 174 -6.05 -7.37 -4.26
C ALA A 174 -7.48 -7.12 -3.75
N GLN A 175 -8.41 -6.92 -4.68
CA GLN A 175 -9.79 -6.55 -4.37
C GLN A 175 -10.67 -7.77 -4.16
N ILE A 176 -10.27 -8.94 -4.63
CA ILE A 176 -11.07 -10.16 -4.52
C ILE A 176 -11.31 -10.46 -3.04
N LEU A 177 -10.26 -10.51 -2.22
CA LEU A 177 -10.37 -10.81 -0.80
C LEU A 177 -11.22 -9.76 -0.07
N THR A 178 -10.94 -8.48 -0.27
CA THR A 178 -11.69 -7.37 0.36
C THR A 178 -13.17 -7.39 -0.02
N ASN A 179 -13.49 -7.63 -1.30
CA ASN A 179 -14.89 -7.65 -1.76
C ASN A 179 -15.63 -8.86 -1.17
N ILE A 180 -15.00 -10.04 -1.12
CA ILE A 180 -15.61 -11.22 -0.51
C ILE A 180 -15.91 -10.97 0.97
N THR A 181 -14.95 -10.45 1.73
CA THR A 181 -15.18 -10.14 3.16
C THR A 181 -16.33 -9.15 3.35
N LYS A 182 -16.40 -8.08 2.53
CA LYS A 182 -17.48 -7.09 2.59
C LYS A 182 -18.85 -7.66 2.19
N GLU A 183 -18.92 -8.44 1.11
CA GLU A 183 -20.17 -9.01 0.60
C GLU A 183 -20.72 -10.14 1.49
N THR A 184 -19.83 -10.91 2.11
CA THR A 184 -20.21 -12.12 2.86
C THR A 184 -20.29 -11.91 4.37
N GLY A 185 -19.66 -10.85 4.90
CA GLY A 185 -19.51 -10.64 6.35
C GLY A 185 -18.59 -11.67 7.03
N VAL A 186 -17.91 -12.53 6.26
CA VAL A 186 -16.97 -13.53 6.77
C VAL A 186 -15.61 -12.89 7.01
N ALA A 187 -15.02 -13.12 8.18
CA ALA A 187 -13.71 -12.58 8.56
C ALA A 187 -12.62 -12.94 7.54
N THR A 188 -11.71 -12.00 7.29
CA THR A 188 -10.62 -12.12 6.30
C THR A 188 -9.82 -13.41 6.47
N THR A 189 -9.42 -13.74 7.71
CA THR A 189 -8.64 -14.95 8.03
C THR A 189 -9.40 -16.24 7.69
N THR A 190 -10.73 -16.25 7.90
CA THR A 190 -11.60 -17.36 7.51
C THR A 190 -11.73 -17.47 5.99
N VAL A 191 -11.91 -16.35 5.28
CA VAL A 191 -11.95 -16.35 3.80
C VAL A 191 -10.62 -16.88 3.23
N GLN A 192 -9.48 -16.43 3.74
CA GLN A 192 -8.16 -16.93 3.33
C GLN A 192 -8.02 -18.43 3.58
N SER A 193 -8.45 -18.91 4.75
CA SER A 193 -8.42 -20.33 5.10
C SER A 193 -9.28 -21.18 4.17
N ILE A 194 -10.48 -20.70 3.81
CA ILE A 194 -11.36 -21.36 2.84
C ILE A 194 -10.70 -21.43 1.47
N ILE A 195 -10.15 -20.32 0.95
CA ILE A 195 -9.50 -20.28 -0.37
C ILE A 195 -8.27 -21.21 -0.42
N LYS A 196 -7.47 -21.25 0.65
CA LYS A 196 -6.33 -22.17 0.80
C LYS A 196 -6.80 -23.63 0.84
N ALA A 197 -7.82 -23.93 1.64
CA ALA A 197 -8.39 -25.28 1.76
C ALA A 197 -8.95 -25.77 0.42
N VAL A 198 -9.63 -24.90 -0.34
CA VAL A 198 -10.07 -25.18 -1.71
C VAL A 198 -8.88 -25.56 -2.58
N ALA A 199 -7.82 -24.75 -2.63
CA ALA A 199 -6.65 -25.01 -3.45
C ALA A 199 -5.96 -26.34 -3.11
N VAL A 200 -5.79 -26.63 -1.82
CA VAL A 200 -5.22 -27.89 -1.33
C VAL A 200 -6.11 -29.08 -1.72
N THR A 201 -7.43 -28.94 -1.56
CA THR A 201 -8.38 -30.01 -1.89
C THR A 201 -8.37 -30.33 -3.38
N ILE A 202 -8.30 -29.31 -4.24
CA ILE A 202 -8.23 -29.50 -5.69
C ILE A 202 -6.88 -30.11 -6.09
N LYS A 203 -5.77 -29.62 -5.53
CA LYS A 203 -4.43 -30.16 -5.80
C LYS A 203 -4.35 -31.66 -5.49
N ASN A 204 -5.04 -32.11 -4.45
CA ASN A 204 -5.10 -33.51 -4.06
C ASN A 204 -6.15 -34.32 -4.83
N ASN A 205 -7.09 -33.67 -5.52
CA ASN A 205 -8.15 -34.30 -6.31
C ASN A 205 -7.88 -34.19 -7.81
N LYS A 206 -7.01 -35.08 -8.32
CA LYS A 206 -6.60 -35.12 -9.74
C LYS A 206 -7.78 -35.28 -10.70
N GLU A 207 -8.81 -36.04 -10.33
CA GLU A 207 -10.02 -36.23 -11.13
C GLU A 207 -10.81 -34.93 -11.31
N MET A 208 -10.86 -34.08 -10.28
CA MET A 208 -11.48 -32.77 -10.40
C MET A 208 -10.72 -31.86 -11.37
N VAL A 209 -9.38 -31.83 -11.28
CA VAL A 209 -8.55 -31.05 -12.22
C VAL A 209 -8.79 -31.53 -13.66
N LYS A 210 -8.85 -32.85 -13.87
CA LYS A 210 -9.15 -33.45 -15.18
C LYS A 210 -10.55 -33.07 -15.68
N THR A 211 -11.56 -33.15 -14.83
CA THR A 211 -12.96 -32.78 -15.17
C THR A 211 -13.06 -31.31 -15.59
N VAL A 212 -12.38 -30.41 -14.87
CA VAL A 212 -12.35 -28.97 -15.21
C VAL A 212 -11.59 -28.76 -16.52
N ALA A 213 -10.45 -29.44 -16.72
CA ALA A 213 -9.68 -29.38 -17.95
C ALA A 213 -10.49 -29.83 -19.18
N GLU A 214 -11.25 -30.92 -19.07
CA GLU A 214 -12.12 -31.42 -20.13
C GLU A 214 -13.25 -30.44 -20.47
N LYS A 215 -13.96 -29.92 -19.45
CA LYS A 215 -15.05 -28.95 -19.64
C LYS A 215 -14.56 -27.65 -20.27
N GLU A 216 -13.36 -27.20 -19.86
CA GLU A 216 -12.77 -25.98 -20.38
C GLU A 216 -11.93 -26.20 -21.64
N LYS A 217 -11.74 -27.44 -22.12
CA LYS A 217 -10.84 -27.74 -23.25
C LYS A 217 -9.44 -27.16 -23.02
N MET A 218 -8.93 -27.31 -21.80
CA MET A 218 -7.59 -26.87 -21.37
C MET A 218 -6.71 -28.09 -21.07
N LYS A 219 -5.39 -27.90 -21.06
CA LYS A 219 -4.49 -28.95 -20.57
C LYS A 219 -4.61 -29.05 -19.05
N VAL A 220 -4.49 -30.27 -18.51
CA VAL A 220 -4.53 -30.53 -17.06
C VAL A 220 -3.45 -29.72 -16.34
N GLU A 221 -2.26 -29.61 -16.95
CA GLU A 221 -1.13 -28.85 -16.44
C GLU A 221 -1.44 -27.36 -16.39
N ASP A 222 -2.18 -26.84 -17.36
CA ASP A 222 -2.55 -25.42 -17.43
C ASP A 222 -3.54 -25.07 -16.31
N VAL A 223 -4.52 -25.96 -16.06
CA VAL A 223 -5.46 -25.82 -14.94
C VAL A 223 -4.73 -25.83 -13.60
N ALA A 224 -3.81 -26.79 -13.41
CA ALA A 224 -2.99 -26.88 -12.20
C ALA A 224 -2.12 -25.63 -11.98
N ARG A 225 -1.48 -25.12 -13.04
CA ARG A 225 -0.66 -23.89 -12.96
C ARG A 225 -1.50 -22.66 -12.60
N VAL A 226 -2.69 -22.52 -13.17
CA VAL A 226 -3.58 -21.39 -12.82
C VAL A 226 -3.96 -21.46 -11.35
N ILE A 227 -4.42 -22.62 -10.84
CA ILE A 227 -4.78 -22.78 -9.44
C ILE A 227 -3.59 -22.42 -8.54
N GLN A 228 -2.42 -23.00 -8.82
CA GLN A 228 -1.22 -22.78 -8.01
C GLN A 228 -0.74 -21.31 -8.01
N THR A 229 -0.95 -20.60 -9.12
CA THR A 229 -0.56 -19.18 -9.24
C THR A 229 -1.61 -18.26 -8.62
N GLN A 230 -2.90 -18.62 -8.71
CA GLN A 230 -4.02 -17.79 -8.27
C GLN A 230 -4.25 -17.82 -6.77
N THR A 231 -4.05 -18.98 -6.13
CA THR A 231 -4.25 -19.13 -4.69
C THR A 231 -3.46 -18.11 -3.87
N PRO A 232 -2.12 -17.95 -4.04
CA PRO A 232 -1.38 -16.95 -3.27
C PRO A 232 -1.80 -15.53 -3.63
N LEU A 233 -2.15 -15.24 -4.89
CA LEU A 233 -2.59 -13.92 -5.33
C LEU A 233 -3.87 -13.44 -4.64
N VAL A 234 -4.75 -14.36 -4.22
CA VAL A 234 -6.03 -14.03 -3.58
C VAL A 234 -6.01 -14.29 -2.08
N ALA A 235 -5.42 -15.40 -1.62
CA ALA A 235 -5.39 -15.77 -0.21
C ALA A 235 -4.25 -15.10 0.57
N GLU A 236 -3.20 -14.65 -0.12
CA GLU A 236 -2.04 -13.97 0.45
C GLU A 236 -1.63 -12.79 -0.45
N PRO A 237 -2.56 -11.84 -0.73
CA PRO A 237 -2.25 -10.72 -1.63
C PRO A 237 -1.02 -9.94 -1.14
N GLU A 238 -0.89 -9.81 0.19
CA GLU A 238 0.22 -9.19 0.93
C GLU A 238 1.60 -9.67 0.45
N ARG A 239 1.87 -10.98 0.54
CA ARG A 239 3.16 -11.57 0.11
C ARG A 239 3.46 -11.42 -1.38
N THR A 240 2.43 -11.34 -2.22
CA THR A 240 2.65 -11.34 -3.67
C THR A 240 3.02 -9.96 -4.21
N ILE A 241 2.63 -8.90 -3.52
CA ILE A 241 2.93 -7.51 -3.92
C ILE A 241 4.34 -7.13 -3.52
N GLU A 242 4.80 -7.55 -2.34
CA GLU A 242 6.21 -7.37 -1.94
C GLU A 242 7.18 -7.98 -2.97
N GLN A 243 6.82 -9.12 -3.55
CA GLN A 243 7.63 -9.79 -4.56
C GLN A 243 7.57 -9.14 -5.95
N SER A 244 6.51 -8.40 -6.27
CA SER A 244 6.34 -7.76 -7.58
C SER A 244 7.06 -6.42 -7.69
N VAL A 245 7.30 -5.75 -6.57
CA VAL A 245 8.04 -4.48 -6.51
C VAL A 245 9.54 -4.72 -6.67
N THR A 246 10.11 -4.25 -7.78
CA THR A 246 11.56 -4.21 -8.01
C THR A 246 12.18 -2.96 -7.41
N ILE A 247 13.38 -3.08 -6.84
CA ILE A 247 14.15 -1.91 -6.36
C ILE A 247 14.70 -1.17 -7.61
N PRO A 248 14.33 0.11 -7.82
CA PRO A 248 14.77 0.87 -8.98
C PRO A 248 16.23 1.32 -8.79
N PRO A 249 16.98 1.62 -9.87
CA PRO A 249 18.41 1.94 -9.79
C PRO A 249 18.76 3.20 -8.98
N ASN A 250 17.81 4.11 -8.77
CA ASN A 250 17.99 5.31 -7.96
C ASN A 250 17.89 5.05 -6.45
N VAL A 251 17.47 3.85 -6.03
CA VAL A 251 17.50 3.42 -4.62
C VAL A 251 18.65 2.44 -4.45
N SER A 252 19.60 2.76 -3.57
CA SER A 252 20.68 1.83 -3.25
C SER A 252 20.15 0.64 -2.44
N ILE A 253 20.77 -0.53 -2.62
CA ILE A 253 20.41 -1.73 -1.86
C ILE A 253 20.71 -1.50 -0.38
N GLU A 254 21.77 -0.76 -0.07
CA GLU A 254 22.15 -0.37 1.28
C GLU A 254 21.06 0.49 1.94
N ASP A 255 20.53 1.50 1.23
CA ASP A 255 19.43 2.32 1.76
C ASP A 255 18.17 1.46 1.99
N TYR A 256 17.84 0.53 1.09
CA TYR A 256 16.70 -0.39 1.28
C TYR A 256 16.84 -1.28 2.52
N GLU A 257 17.99 -1.94 2.69
CA GLU A 257 18.25 -2.81 3.84
C GLU A 257 18.32 -2.02 5.16
N GLU A 258 18.82 -0.78 5.12
CA GLU A 258 18.82 0.09 6.29
C GLU A 258 17.39 0.47 6.72
N VAL A 259 16.52 0.84 5.77
CA VAL A 259 15.09 1.10 6.07
C VAL A 259 14.44 -0.13 6.70
N LYS A 260 14.66 -1.31 6.11
CA LYS A 260 14.11 -2.56 6.63
C LYS A 260 14.58 -2.84 8.05
N LYS A 261 15.86 -2.61 8.34
CA LYS A 261 16.43 -2.73 9.68
C LYS A 261 15.79 -1.75 10.67
N MET A 262 15.57 -0.50 10.28
CA MET A 262 14.91 0.50 11.14
C MET A 262 13.48 0.08 11.49
N TRP A 263 12.70 -0.35 10.50
CA TRP A 263 11.32 -0.81 10.73
C TRP A 263 11.26 -2.11 11.53
N THR A 264 12.14 -3.07 11.27
CA THR A 264 12.26 -4.28 12.09
C THR A 264 12.51 -3.93 13.55
N GLN A 265 13.47 -3.03 13.83
CA GLN A 265 13.75 -2.56 15.18
C GLN A 265 12.55 -1.84 15.81
N GLN A 266 11.83 -1.04 15.01
CA GLN A 266 10.64 -0.32 15.46
C GLN A 266 9.51 -1.27 15.85
N TYR A 267 9.24 -2.31 15.05
CA TYR A 267 8.22 -3.29 15.38
C TYR A 267 8.62 -4.14 16.59
N GLU A 268 9.88 -4.57 16.69
CA GLU A 268 10.34 -5.41 17.81
C GLU A 268 10.43 -4.66 19.15
N LYS A 269 10.94 -3.42 19.13
CA LYS A 269 11.38 -2.70 20.33
C LYS A 269 10.73 -1.33 20.53
N GLY A 270 10.07 -0.80 19.51
CA GLY A 270 9.39 0.48 19.58
C GLY A 270 8.19 0.47 20.52
N GLU A 271 7.75 1.67 20.89
CA GLU A 271 6.49 1.88 21.61
C GLU A 271 5.32 1.41 20.73
N VAL A 272 4.46 0.57 21.31
CA VAL A 272 3.25 0.12 20.61
C VAL A 272 2.23 1.27 20.62
N PRO A 273 1.73 1.73 19.46
CA PRO A 273 0.70 2.75 19.43
C PRO A 273 -0.61 2.20 20.01
N THR A 274 -1.13 2.85 21.06
CA THR A 274 -2.39 2.44 21.69
C THR A 274 -3.56 3.13 21.01
N SER A 275 -4.53 2.36 20.53
CA SER A 275 -5.81 2.86 20.00
C SER A 275 -6.94 1.90 20.36
N GLU A 276 -8.19 2.21 20.00
CA GLU A 276 -9.33 1.31 20.24
C GLU A 276 -9.11 -0.11 19.68
N ASN A 277 -8.34 -0.24 18.59
CA ASN A 277 -8.12 -1.51 17.88
C ASN A 277 -6.70 -2.08 18.04
N ILE A 278 -5.78 -1.37 18.72
CA ILE A 278 -4.40 -1.79 18.90
C ILE A 278 -4.07 -1.74 20.39
N THR A 279 -3.94 -2.93 20.98
CA THR A 279 -3.58 -3.11 22.39
C THR A 279 -2.29 -3.90 22.58
N SER A 280 -1.80 -4.57 21.53
CA SER A 280 -0.58 -5.37 21.53
C SER A 280 0.28 -5.09 20.31
N ARG A 281 1.57 -5.45 20.41
CA ARG A 281 2.52 -5.39 19.30
C ARG A 281 2.09 -6.25 18.11
N GLU A 282 1.60 -7.46 18.38
CA GLU A 282 1.11 -8.38 17.34
C GLU A 282 -0.04 -7.75 16.54
N GLN A 283 -1.03 -7.18 17.24
CA GLN A 283 -2.14 -6.47 16.59
C GLN A 283 -1.67 -5.27 15.77
N TRP A 284 -0.68 -4.52 16.27
CA TRP A 284 -0.10 -3.40 15.52
C TRP A 284 0.56 -3.89 14.23
N VAL A 285 1.42 -4.89 14.32
CA VAL A 285 2.15 -5.44 13.17
C VAL A 285 1.17 -6.00 12.13
N ASP A 286 0.18 -6.80 12.55
CA ASP A 286 -0.83 -7.35 11.65
C ASP A 286 -1.63 -6.25 10.94
N GLN A 287 -2.03 -5.22 11.68
CA GLN A 287 -2.77 -4.09 11.13
C GLN A 287 -1.93 -3.29 10.12
N ASP A 288 -0.64 -3.06 10.42
CA ASP A 288 0.29 -2.37 9.53
C ASP A 288 0.55 -3.18 8.25
N ILE A 289 0.75 -4.50 8.35
CA ILE A 289 0.90 -5.39 7.19
C ILE A 289 -0.30 -5.28 6.25
N VAL A 290 -1.52 -5.36 6.82
CA VAL A 290 -2.77 -5.22 6.07
C VAL A 290 -2.88 -3.83 5.44
N PHE A 291 -2.59 -2.78 6.19
CA PHE A 291 -2.66 -1.40 5.71
C PHE A 291 -1.68 -1.14 4.57
N ILE A 292 -0.40 -1.48 4.75
CA ILE A 292 0.66 -1.25 3.77
C ILE A 292 0.39 -2.06 2.51
N THR A 293 -0.03 -3.31 2.66
CA THR A 293 -0.42 -4.14 1.51
C THR A 293 -1.56 -3.52 0.72
N ASN A 294 -2.65 -3.14 1.40
CA ASN A 294 -3.80 -2.55 0.72
C ASN A 294 -3.42 -1.25 0.01
N THR A 295 -2.54 -0.47 0.63
CA THR A 295 -1.97 0.75 0.04
C THR A 295 -1.16 0.42 -1.21
N LEU A 296 -0.21 -0.52 -1.14
CA LEU A 296 0.59 -0.96 -2.29
C LEU A 296 -0.29 -1.48 -3.43
N ASN A 297 -1.32 -2.26 -3.12
CA ASN A 297 -2.30 -2.74 -4.08
C ASN A 297 -3.03 -1.63 -4.82
N LYS A 298 -3.47 -0.62 -4.08
CA LYS A 298 -4.14 0.56 -4.63
C LYS A 298 -3.18 1.35 -5.52
N LEU A 299 -1.95 1.61 -5.06
CA LEU A 299 -0.92 2.36 -5.80
C LEU A 299 -0.51 1.69 -7.11
N LEU A 300 -0.40 0.36 -7.09
CA LEU A 300 0.02 -0.48 -8.21
C LEU A 300 -1.14 -0.94 -9.11
N SER A 301 -2.38 -0.55 -8.77
CA SER A 301 -3.57 -0.86 -9.56
C SER A 301 -3.51 -0.23 -10.95
N SER A 302 -4.18 -0.86 -11.93
CA SER A 302 -4.45 -0.26 -13.24
C SER A 302 -5.61 0.74 -13.23
N ASP A 303 -6.37 0.83 -12.13
CA ASP A 303 -7.48 1.76 -11.96
C ASP A 303 -7.00 3.06 -11.29
N ASP A 304 -7.08 4.18 -12.01
CA ASP A 304 -6.61 5.48 -11.53
C ASP A 304 -7.31 5.97 -10.26
N LYS A 305 -8.59 5.64 -10.06
CA LYS A 305 -9.30 6.01 -8.83
C LYS A 305 -8.73 5.25 -7.63
N LEU A 306 -8.44 3.96 -7.78
CA LEU A 306 -7.79 3.19 -6.72
C LEU A 306 -6.39 3.71 -6.43
N ARG A 307 -5.64 4.12 -7.46
CA ARG A 307 -4.31 4.73 -7.26
C ARG A 307 -4.38 6.01 -6.45
N GLN A 308 -5.37 6.86 -6.71
CA GLN A 308 -5.64 8.05 -5.90
C GLN A 308 -5.99 7.69 -4.46
N GLU A 309 -6.86 6.69 -4.25
CA GLU A 309 -7.17 6.20 -2.90
C GLU A 309 -5.92 5.67 -2.17
N GLY A 310 -5.00 5.00 -2.87
CA GLY A 310 -3.74 4.52 -2.28
C GLY A 310 -2.79 5.63 -1.87
N ILE A 311 -2.74 6.72 -2.64
CA ILE A 311 -1.99 7.91 -2.24
C ILE A 311 -2.68 8.61 -1.06
N ASP A 312 -4.01 8.69 -1.05
CA ASP A 312 -4.77 9.30 0.03
C ASP A 312 -4.57 8.58 1.37
N ASP A 313 -4.45 7.24 1.36
CA ASP A 313 -4.11 6.44 2.55
C ASP A 313 -2.77 6.90 3.19
N LEU A 314 -1.85 7.46 2.39
CA LEU A 314 -0.54 7.92 2.82
C LEU A 314 -0.45 9.41 3.15
N ALA A 315 -1.58 10.10 3.27
CA ALA A 315 -1.64 11.54 3.54
C ALA A 315 -0.74 11.99 4.72
N TYR A 316 -0.52 11.11 5.70
CA TYR A 316 0.32 11.37 6.88
C TYR A 316 1.82 11.48 6.59
N ILE A 317 2.34 10.94 5.48
CA ILE A 317 3.76 11.02 5.06
C ILE A 317 3.96 11.78 3.74
N LEU A 318 2.88 11.98 2.96
CA LEU A 318 2.95 12.67 1.67
C LEU A 318 3.69 14.00 1.70
N PRO A 319 3.49 14.91 2.69
CA PRO A 319 4.22 16.17 2.72
C PRO A 319 5.74 15.99 2.67
N ILE A 320 6.28 14.94 3.29
CA ILE A 320 7.72 14.64 3.27
C ILE A 320 8.18 14.25 1.89
N PHE A 321 7.47 13.33 1.24
CA PHE A 321 7.78 12.90 -0.13
C PHE A 321 7.71 14.07 -1.10
N LEU A 322 6.66 14.90 -0.99
CA LEU A 322 6.44 16.03 -1.87
C LEU A 322 7.49 17.13 -1.64
N ILE A 323 7.76 17.55 -0.40
CA ILE A 323 8.76 18.60 -0.11
C ILE A 323 10.12 18.23 -0.70
N ASN A 324 10.50 16.96 -0.61
CA ASN A 324 11.81 16.47 -1.02
C ASN A 324 11.87 15.92 -2.45
N SER A 325 10.77 16.04 -3.21
CA SER A 325 10.67 15.53 -4.58
C SER A 325 11.02 14.05 -4.72
N LEU A 326 10.74 13.26 -3.67
CA LEU A 326 10.86 11.81 -3.72
C LEU A 326 9.80 11.24 -4.67
N LYS A 327 10.18 10.23 -5.44
CA LYS A 327 9.33 9.64 -6.47
C LYS A 327 8.41 8.56 -5.91
N GLY A 328 7.39 8.25 -6.69
CA GLY A 328 6.44 7.17 -6.44
C GLY A 328 7.09 5.78 -6.44
N GLU A 329 8.12 5.55 -7.27
CA GLU A 329 8.92 4.31 -7.20
C GLU A 329 9.65 4.16 -5.86
N GLU A 330 10.17 5.26 -5.30
CA GLU A 330 10.83 5.27 -3.99
C GLU A 330 9.81 5.06 -2.86
N LEU A 331 8.60 5.62 -3.00
CA LEU A 331 7.49 5.40 -2.07
C LEU A 331 7.09 3.92 -2.01
N VAL A 332 6.94 3.28 -3.17
CA VAL A 332 6.57 1.86 -3.25
C VAL A 332 7.67 0.97 -2.63
N VAL A 333 8.94 1.29 -2.87
CA VAL A 333 10.09 0.56 -2.28
C VAL A 333 10.16 0.77 -0.76
N TYR A 334 9.88 2.00 -0.30
CA TYR A 334 9.83 2.32 1.11
C TYR A 334 8.74 1.51 1.83
N LEU A 335 7.52 1.46 1.27
CA LEU A 335 6.43 0.64 1.79
C LEU A 335 6.79 -0.85 1.79
N LYS A 336 7.43 -1.36 0.73
CA LYS A 336 7.94 -2.74 0.69
C LYS A 336 8.94 -3.02 1.81
N ALA A 337 9.83 -2.08 2.13
CA ALA A 337 10.83 -2.25 3.18
C ALA A 337 10.23 -2.22 4.59
N LYS A 338 9.01 -1.69 4.74
CA LYS A 338 8.28 -1.61 6.00
C LYS A 338 7.54 -2.91 6.36
N ILE A 339 7.26 -3.78 5.39
CA ILE A 339 6.69 -5.12 5.63
C ILE A 339 7.80 -6.12 5.98
#